data_AF-A0A6B2LG11-F1
#
_entry.id   AF-A0A6B2LG11-F1
#
_cell.length_a   1.000
_cell.length_b   1.000
_cell.length_c   1.000
_cell.angle_alpha   90.00
_cell.angle_beta   90.00
_cell.angle_gamma   90.00
#
_symmetry.space_group_name_H-M   'P 1'
#
loop_
_entity.id
_entity.type
_entity.pdbx_description
1 polymer ?
#
loop_
_entity_poly.entity_id
_entity_poly.type
_entity_poly.pdbx_seq_one_letter_code
_entity_poly.pdbx_strand_id
1 'polypeptide(L)'
;MSTPSQVQIQFPRPPKTVLIVKLWKNFDTAQALLEVAHWLESEYKVKIMVEAAVKGEEEGMDKFQAMNERSPSLGIDFCIVIGGDGTLLHLNSLFQEQKSIPPVIPLAMGSLGFLLPYPFSEYKSFIRSVMDPSPSSIILRTRLTCQLFDPTRSEIIPLFSYQCLNELLISRASESPNLNKLEFYVDDELATLIQADGIIISSPTGSTAYSLSAGGTMMPPQVPGIVVTPICPQ
;
A
#
# COMPACT_ATOMS: atom_id res chain seq x y z
N MET A 1 -23.50 1.54 -17.55
CA MET A 1 -23.87 2.07 -16.23
C MET A 1 -22.63 1.95 -15.35
N SER A 2 -21.94 3.05 -15.07
CA SER A 2 -20.80 3.05 -14.16
C SER A 2 -21.30 2.78 -12.74
N THR A 3 -20.79 1.74 -12.10
CA THR A 3 -20.93 1.58 -10.66
C THR A 3 -20.25 2.79 -9.99
N PRO A 4 -20.88 3.44 -8.99
CA PRO A 4 -20.38 4.67 -8.37
C PRO A 4 -19.03 4.55 -7.62
N SER A 5 -18.39 3.38 -7.69
CA SER A 5 -17.23 2.95 -6.92
C SER A 5 -15.89 2.97 -7.68
N GLN A 6 -15.90 3.29 -8.98
CA GLN A 6 -14.69 3.40 -9.81
C GLN A 6 -14.50 4.84 -10.29
N VAL A 7 -13.33 5.40 -9.99
CA VAL A 7 -12.92 6.71 -10.51
C VAL A 7 -12.24 6.47 -11.86
N GLN A 8 -12.57 7.29 -12.84
CA GLN A 8 -11.85 7.28 -14.11
C GLN A 8 -10.60 8.14 -13.99
N ILE A 9 -9.46 7.59 -14.38
CA ILE A 9 -8.25 8.37 -14.61
C ILE A 9 -7.92 8.39 -16.09
N GLN A 10 -7.36 9.51 -16.53
CA GLN A 10 -6.78 9.65 -17.83
C GLN A 10 -5.44 10.34 -17.65
N PHE A 11 -4.37 9.75 -18.20
CA PHE A 11 -3.09 10.40 -18.15
C PHE A 11 -3.08 11.62 -19.09
N PRO A 12 -2.61 12.78 -18.64
CA PRO A 12 -2.57 14.00 -19.48
C PRO A 12 -1.57 13.88 -20.64
N ARG A 13 -0.64 12.93 -20.52
CA ARG A 13 0.33 12.52 -21.54
C ARG A 13 0.54 11.01 -21.43
N PRO A 14 1.02 10.34 -22.49
CA PRO A 14 1.46 8.96 -22.35
C PRO A 14 2.43 8.78 -21.17
N PRO A 15 2.23 7.76 -20.31
CA PRO A 15 3.16 7.44 -19.25
C PRO A 15 4.56 7.15 -19.82
N LYS A 16 5.60 7.68 -19.17
CA LYS A 16 7.00 7.56 -19.58
C LYS A 16 7.88 6.99 -18.50
N THR A 17 7.42 6.89 -17.27
CA THR A 17 8.22 6.35 -16.18
C THR A 17 7.38 5.48 -15.26
N VAL A 18 7.87 4.26 -15.01
CA VAL A 18 7.22 3.26 -14.16
C VAL A 18 8.14 2.88 -13.03
N LEU A 19 7.61 2.74 -11.82
CA LEU A 19 8.28 2.07 -10.72
C LEU A 19 7.80 0.62 -10.64
N ILE A 20 8.71 -0.34 -10.67
CA ILE A 20 8.39 -1.77 -10.47
C ILE A 20 8.90 -2.20 -9.10
N VAL A 21 7.99 -2.63 -8.24
CA VAL A 21 8.29 -3.20 -6.91
C VAL A 21 7.94 -4.68 -6.93
N LYS A 22 8.84 -5.52 -6.44
CA LYS A 22 8.66 -6.97 -6.43
C LYS A 22 8.76 -7.56 -5.03
N LEU A 23 8.36 -8.81 -4.87
CA LEU A 23 8.64 -9.57 -3.66
C LEU A 23 10.16 -9.62 -3.39
N TRP A 24 10.53 -9.33 -2.14
CA TRP A 24 11.92 -9.24 -1.72
C TRP A 24 12.64 -10.59 -1.85
N LYS A 25 13.86 -10.58 -2.41
CA LYS A 25 14.74 -11.76 -2.58
C LYS A 25 14.02 -13.00 -3.10
N ASN A 26 13.17 -12.83 -4.11
CA ASN A 26 12.45 -13.92 -4.77
C ASN A 26 12.82 -13.97 -6.24
N PHE A 27 13.46 -15.08 -6.64
CA PHE A 27 13.99 -15.31 -7.99
C PHE A 27 12.90 -15.17 -9.06
N ASP A 28 11.75 -15.83 -8.87
CA ASP A 28 10.70 -15.82 -9.88
C ASP A 28 10.18 -14.39 -10.12
N THR A 29 9.94 -13.61 -9.06
CA THR A 29 9.49 -12.22 -9.22
C THR A 29 10.58 -11.30 -9.79
N ALA A 30 11.86 -11.64 -9.63
CA ALA A 30 12.97 -10.94 -10.27
C ALA A 30 12.99 -11.20 -11.79
N GLN A 31 12.79 -12.45 -12.21
CA GLN A 31 12.64 -12.79 -13.63
C GLN A 31 11.39 -12.13 -14.24
N ALA A 32 10.27 -12.13 -13.52
CA ALA A 32 9.06 -11.45 -13.93
C ALA A 32 9.26 -9.92 -14.09
N LEU A 33 9.99 -9.28 -13.18
CA LEU A 33 10.36 -7.87 -13.30
C LEU A 33 11.18 -7.63 -14.57
N LEU A 34 12.21 -8.44 -14.81
CA LEU A 34 13.03 -8.34 -16.04
C LEU A 34 12.14 -8.51 -17.28
N GLU A 35 11.25 -9.50 -17.31
CA GLU A 35 10.35 -9.73 -18.44
C GLU A 35 9.49 -8.50 -18.74
N VAL A 36 8.81 -7.97 -17.71
CA VAL A 36 7.94 -6.78 -17.84
C VAL A 36 8.74 -5.57 -18.27
N ALA A 37 9.92 -5.35 -17.66
CA ALA A 37 10.78 -4.22 -17.95
C ALA A 37 11.28 -4.24 -19.40
N HIS A 38 11.77 -5.38 -19.88
CA HIS A 38 12.23 -5.52 -21.27
C HIS A 38 11.09 -5.26 -22.26
N TRP A 39 9.90 -5.78 -21.99
CA TRP A 39 8.73 -5.55 -22.85
C TRP A 39 8.27 -4.09 -22.85
N LEU A 40 8.26 -3.42 -21.70
CA LEU A 40 7.94 -1.99 -21.59
C LEU A 40 8.95 -1.09 -22.33
N GLU A 41 10.24 -1.40 -22.21
CA GLU A 41 11.31 -0.71 -22.93
C GLU A 41 11.19 -0.93 -24.46
N SER A 42 10.86 -2.15 -24.89
CA SER A 42 10.74 -2.48 -26.31
C SER A 42 9.53 -1.80 -26.96
N GLU A 43 8.35 -1.96 -26.38
CA GLU A 43 7.08 -1.50 -26.96
C GLU A 43 6.83 0.00 -26.76
N TYR A 44 7.11 0.52 -25.55
CA TYR A 44 6.64 1.85 -25.15
C TYR A 44 7.75 2.86 -24.86
N LYS A 45 9.02 2.42 -24.86
CA LYS A 45 10.17 3.27 -24.52
C LYS A 45 10.02 3.95 -23.15
N VAL A 46 9.38 3.25 -22.20
CA VAL A 46 9.16 3.71 -20.83
C VAL A 46 10.45 3.53 -20.03
N LYS A 47 10.78 4.52 -19.21
CA LYS A 47 11.88 4.46 -18.25
C LYS A 47 11.50 3.58 -17.07
N ILE A 48 12.32 2.59 -16.78
CA ILE A 48 12.11 1.68 -15.65
C ILE A 48 12.86 2.18 -14.42
N MET A 49 12.11 2.34 -13.32
CA MET A 49 12.64 2.60 -12.00
C MET A 49 12.41 1.39 -11.09
N VAL A 50 13.37 1.13 -10.21
CA VAL A 50 13.34 0.06 -9.21
C VAL A 50 13.87 0.56 -7.87
N GLU A 51 13.64 -0.18 -6.79
CA GLU A 51 14.30 0.09 -5.52
C GLU A 51 15.82 -0.12 -5.63
N ALA A 52 16.60 0.68 -4.89
CA ALA A 52 18.06 0.55 -4.92
C ALA A 52 18.52 -0.86 -4.52
N ALA A 53 17.78 -1.50 -3.62
CA ALA A 53 18.06 -2.82 -3.11
C ALA A 53 17.83 -3.96 -4.13
N VAL A 54 17.13 -3.70 -5.24
CA VAL A 54 16.93 -4.66 -6.34
C VAL A 54 18.15 -4.74 -7.25
N LYS A 55 19.03 -3.72 -7.22
CA LYS A 55 20.27 -3.72 -8.01
C LYS A 55 21.20 -4.83 -7.53
N GLY A 56 21.84 -5.51 -8.48
CA GLY A 56 22.67 -6.68 -8.21
C GLY A 56 21.94 -7.94 -7.72
N GLU A 57 20.60 -7.96 -7.61
CA GLU A 57 19.88 -9.21 -7.28
C GLU A 57 19.99 -10.24 -8.42
N GLU A 58 19.88 -9.79 -9.67
CA GLU A 58 19.95 -10.64 -10.87
C GLU A 58 20.66 -9.92 -12.02
N GLU A 59 21.17 -10.68 -12.98
CA GLU A 59 21.81 -10.12 -14.18
C GLU A 59 20.84 -9.21 -14.95
N GLY A 60 21.31 -8.00 -15.31
CA GLY A 60 20.52 -7.03 -16.05
C GLY A 60 19.70 -6.07 -15.18
N MET A 61 19.64 -6.22 -13.85
CA MET A 61 18.95 -5.27 -12.96
C MET A 61 19.68 -3.91 -12.85
N ASP A 62 21.00 -3.90 -12.99
CA ASP A 62 21.82 -2.70 -12.76
C ASP A 62 21.58 -1.59 -13.79
N LYS A 63 21.03 -1.93 -14.97
CA LYS A 63 20.67 -0.97 -16.02
C LYS A 63 19.51 -0.06 -15.62
N PHE A 64 18.66 -0.49 -14.68
CA PHE A 64 17.48 0.27 -14.27
C PHE A 64 17.84 1.42 -13.34
N GLN A 65 17.03 2.48 -13.37
CA GLN A 65 17.25 3.62 -12.48
C GLN A 65 16.78 3.27 -11.06
N ALA A 66 17.60 3.55 -10.04
CA ALA A 66 17.13 3.48 -8.66
C ALA A 66 16.16 4.64 -8.37
N MET A 67 15.07 4.37 -7.67
CA MET A 67 14.16 5.40 -7.19
C MET A 67 14.80 6.28 -6.13
N ASN A 68 14.32 7.53 -6.02
CA ASN A 68 14.74 8.43 -4.95
C ASN A 68 13.82 8.25 -3.73
N GLU A 69 14.29 7.53 -2.72
CA GLU A 69 13.54 7.27 -1.48
C GLU A 69 13.18 8.55 -0.71
N ARG A 70 13.94 9.65 -0.87
CA ARG A 70 13.64 10.95 -0.23
C ARG A 70 12.55 11.74 -0.95
N SER A 71 12.28 11.42 -2.21
CA SER A 71 11.28 12.10 -3.03
C SER A 71 10.64 11.08 -3.98
N PRO A 72 9.92 10.09 -3.43
CA PRO A 72 9.51 8.90 -4.15
C PRO A 72 8.50 9.22 -5.25
N SER A 73 7.67 10.25 -5.09
CA SER A 73 6.67 10.67 -6.08
C SER A 73 7.25 11.41 -7.29
N LEU A 74 8.47 11.94 -7.19
CA LEU A 74 9.02 12.81 -8.23
C LEU A 74 9.41 11.98 -9.46
N GLY A 75 8.62 12.12 -10.53
CA GLY A 75 8.93 11.54 -11.84
C GLY A 75 8.41 10.13 -12.07
N ILE A 76 7.56 9.58 -11.20
CA ILE A 76 6.87 8.30 -11.42
C ILE A 76 5.47 8.57 -11.97
N ASP A 77 5.14 8.02 -13.13
CA ASP A 77 3.79 8.14 -13.70
C ASP A 77 2.83 7.08 -13.17
N PHE A 78 3.32 5.84 -13.00
CA PHE A 78 2.55 4.73 -12.41
C PHE A 78 3.49 3.68 -11.80
N CYS A 79 2.93 2.79 -10.99
CA CYS A 79 3.65 1.71 -10.33
C CYS A 79 3.13 0.34 -10.80
N ILE A 80 4.01 -0.65 -10.83
CA ILE A 80 3.67 -2.07 -10.98
C ILE A 80 4.17 -2.79 -9.72
N VAL A 81 3.30 -3.63 -9.14
CA VAL A 81 3.66 -4.50 -8.03
C VAL A 81 3.62 -5.94 -8.52
N ILE A 82 4.67 -6.73 -8.26
CA ILE A 82 4.75 -8.15 -8.63
C ILE A 82 5.00 -8.97 -7.36
N GLY A 83 4.00 -9.72 -6.90
CA GLY A 83 4.14 -10.53 -5.68
C GLY A 83 2.83 -10.82 -4.98
N GLY A 84 2.75 -10.50 -3.68
CA GLY A 84 1.57 -10.69 -2.82
C GLY A 84 1.10 -9.38 -2.17
N ASP A 85 0.09 -9.47 -1.30
CA ASP A 85 -0.47 -8.31 -0.58
C ASP A 85 0.60 -7.53 0.20
N GLY A 86 1.57 -8.24 0.82
CA GLY A 86 2.70 -7.63 1.50
C GLY A 86 3.60 -6.77 0.60
N THR A 87 3.69 -7.09 -0.69
CA THR A 87 4.45 -6.28 -1.66
C THR A 87 3.74 -4.96 -1.95
N LEU A 88 2.40 -4.93 -1.95
CA LEU A 88 1.65 -3.67 -2.08
C LEU A 88 1.74 -2.83 -0.81
N LEU A 89 1.75 -3.46 0.38
CA LEU A 89 1.99 -2.76 1.65
C LEU A 89 3.40 -2.16 1.69
N HIS A 90 4.38 -2.89 1.17
CA HIS A 90 5.74 -2.40 0.98
C HIS A 90 5.78 -1.20 0.04
N LEU A 91 5.13 -1.27 -1.14
CA LEU A 91 5.00 -0.10 -2.02
C LEU A 91 4.41 1.10 -1.26
N ASN A 92 3.34 0.92 -0.48
CA ASN A 92 2.77 2.00 0.33
C ASN A 92 3.80 2.63 1.30
N SER A 93 4.65 1.81 1.90
CA SER A 93 5.73 2.28 2.79
C SER A 93 6.77 3.16 2.09
N LEU A 94 6.91 3.05 0.77
CA LEU A 94 7.84 3.89 -0.01
C LEU A 94 7.31 5.32 -0.25
N PHE A 95 6.01 5.57 -0.04
CA PHE A 95 5.36 6.86 -0.27
C PHE A 95 4.81 7.48 1.02
N GLN A 96 5.60 7.44 2.09
CA GLN A 96 5.29 8.16 3.33
C GLN A 96 5.31 9.67 3.07
N GLU A 97 4.51 10.41 3.86
CA GLU A 97 4.37 11.88 3.79
C GLU A 97 3.84 12.43 2.46
N GLN A 98 3.57 11.56 1.48
CA GLN A 98 2.94 11.93 0.22
C GLN A 98 1.42 11.94 0.38
N LYS A 99 0.74 12.90 -0.25
CA LYS A 99 -0.73 12.93 -0.26
C LYS A 99 -1.32 11.73 -1.01
N SER A 100 -0.68 11.32 -2.10
CA SER A 100 -1.15 10.25 -2.98
C SER A 100 0.03 9.44 -3.53
N ILE A 101 -0.27 8.19 -3.88
CA ILE A 101 0.63 7.30 -4.62
C ILE A 101 0.21 7.34 -6.10
N PRO A 102 1.14 7.27 -7.07
CA PRO A 102 0.79 7.06 -8.47
C PRO A 102 -0.12 5.83 -8.66
N PRO A 103 -0.91 5.75 -9.75
CA PRO A 103 -1.73 4.59 -10.05
C PRO A 103 -0.92 3.29 -10.00
N VAL A 104 -1.47 2.24 -9.39
CA VAL A 104 -0.77 0.97 -9.17
C VAL A 104 -1.43 -0.16 -9.96
N ILE A 105 -0.64 -0.95 -10.67
CA ILE A 105 -1.04 -2.22 -11.28
C ILE A 105 -0.56 -3.37 -10.39
N PRO A 106 -1.44 -3.98 -9.58
CA PRO A 106 -1.07 -5.04 -8.65
C PRO A 106 -1.15 -6.43 -9.32
N LEU A 107 0.00 -7.01 -9.66
CA LEU A 107 0.13 -8.32 -10.30
C LEU A 107 0.50 -9.40 -9.29
N ALA A 108 -0.44 -10.31 -9.05
CA ALA A 108 -0.25 -11.47 -8.20
C ALA A 108 0.68 -12.50 -8.85
N MET A 109 1.63 -12.97 -8.05
CA MET A 109 2.48 -14.09 -8.41
C MET A 109 2.45 -15.13 -7.29
N GLY A 110 1.83 -16.28 -7.59
CA GLY A 110 1.41 -17.26 -6.58
C GLY A 110 -0.11 -17.20 -6.38
N SER A 111 -0.56 -17.37 -5.13
CA SER A 111 -1.98 -17.31 -4.78
C SER A 111 -2.54 -15.89 -4.94
N LEU A 112 -3.77 -15.76 -5.45
CA LEU A 112 -4.47 -14.48 -5.51
C LEU A 112 -4.76 -13.96 -4.10
N GLY A 113 -4.32 -12.73 -3.83
CA GLY A 113 -4.57 -12.02 -2.56
C GLY A 113 -5.80 -11.13 -2.63
N PHE A 114 -6.11 -10.43 -1.53
CA PHE A 114 -7.22 -9.48 -1.52
C PHE A 114 -6.85 -8.17 -2.26
N LEU A 115 -5.58 -7.76 -2.19
CA LEU A 115 -5.11 -6.51 -2.76
C LEU A 115 -4.52 -6.68 -4.17
N LEU A 116 -4.03 -7.88 -4.51
CA LEU A 116 -3.54 -8.24 -5.85
C LEU A 116 -4.52 -9.21 -6.52
N PRO A 117 -5.61 -8.72 -7.16
CA PRO A 117 -6.61 -9.57 -7.79
C PRO A 117 -6.24 -10.02 -9.21
N TYR A 118 -5.13 -9.53 -9.77
CA TYR A 118 -4.78 -9.74 -11.18
C TYR A 118 -3.61 -10.73 -11.33
N PRO A 119 -3.77 -11.84 -12.06
CA PRO A 119 -2.68 -12.78 -12.25
C PRO A 119 -1.56 -12.19 -13.12
N PHE A 120 -0.31 -12.51 -12.80
CA PHE A 120 0.85 -12.04 -13.56
C PHE A 120 0.75 -12.38 -15.06
N SER A 121 0.22 -13.55 -15.43
CA SER A 121 0.07 -13.98 -16.85
C SER A 121 -0.66 -12.98 -17.75
N GLU A 122 -1.45 -12.08 -17.18
CA GLU A 122 -2.23 -11.07 -17.88
C GLU A 122 -1.57 -9.68 -17.86
N TYR A 123 -0.33 -9.52 -17.39
CA TYR A 123 0.31 -8.20 -17.21
C TYR A 123 0.24 -7.32 -18.47
N LYS A 124 0.37 -7.90 -19.67
CA LYS A 124 0.34 -7.15 -20.94
C LYS A 124 -1.01 -6.48 -21.18
N SER A 125 -2.13 -7.12 -20.82
CA SER A 125 -3.47 -6.55 -21.04
C SER A 125 -3.70 -5.36 -20.10
N PHE A 126 -3.35 -5.50 -18.82
CA PHE A 126 -3.48 -4.42 -17.84
C PHE A 126 -2.60 -3.22 -18.16
N ILE A 127 -1.34 -3.46 -18.53
CA ILE A 127 -0.43 -2.38 -18.91
C ILE A 127 -0.91 -1.70 -20.20
N ARG A 128 -1.37 -2.45 -21.21
CA ARG A 128 -1.95 -1.85 -22.43
C ARG A 128 -3.11 -0.91 -22.10
N SER A 129 -3.99 -1.30 -21.17
CA SER A 129 -5.09 -0.44 -20.72
C SER A 129 -4.59 0.87 -20.11
N VAL A 130 -3.52 0.82 -19.31
CA VAL A 130 -2.92 2.00 -18.65
C VAL A 130 -2.16 2.90 -19.64
N MET A 131 -1.55 2.29 -20.67
CA MET A 131 -0.83 3.01 -21.71
C MET A 131 -1.76 3.60 -22.79
N ASP A 132 -3.00 3.12 -22.86
CA ASP A 132 -4.02 3.65 -23.77
C ASP A 132 -4.41 5.09 -23.36
N PRO A 133 -4.58 6.03 -24.31
CA PRO A 133 -5.04 7.38 -24.00
C PRO A 133 -6.47 7.45 -23.44
N SER A 134 -7.25 6.37 -23.55
CA SER A 134 -8.62 6.28 -23.06
C SER A 134 -8.67 6.25 -21.54
N PRO A 135 -9.78 6.73 -20.93
CA PRO A 135 -9.97 6.64 -19.49
C PRO A 135 -9.90 5.19 -18.98
N SER A 136 -9.18 5.00 -17.88
CA SER A 136 -9.08 3.75 -17.16
C SER A 136 -9.79 3.85 -15.80
N SER A 137 -10.54 2.82 -15.43
CA SER A 137 -11.14 2.69 -14.11
C SER A 137 -10.09 2.37 -13.04
N ILE A 138 -10.11 3.10 -11.93
CA ILE A 138 -9.33 2.78 -10.72
C ILE A 138 -10.22 2.74 -9.49
N ILE A 139 -9.71 2.07 -8.45
CA ILE A 139 -10.30 2.07 -7.11
C ILE A 139 -9.38 2.86 -6.19
N LEU A 140 -9.89 3.96 -5.64
CA LEU A 140 -9.20 4.71 -4.60
C LEU A 140 -9.29 3.95 -3.27
N ARG A 141 -8.16 3.84 -2.57
CA ARG A 141 -8.08 3.23 -1.24
C ARG A 141 -7.55 4.26 -0.25
N THR A 142 -8.32 4.49 0.81
CA THR A 142 -7.94 5.41 1.88
C THR A 142 -6.74 4.85 2.67
N ARG A 143 -5.83 5.75 3.06
CA ARG A 143 -4.74 5.45 3.99
C ARG A 143 -4.98 6.18 5.29
N LEU A 144 -4.67 5.54 6.41
CA LEU A 144 -4.68 6.20 7.71
C LEU A 144 -3.39 6.98 7.89
N THR A 145 -3.48 8.16 8.50
CA THR A 145 -2.30 8.88 9.00
C THR A 145 -2.26 8.69 10.51
N CYS A 146 -1.16 8.14 11.01
CA CYS A 146 -0.96 7.76 12.39
C CYS A 146 0.20 8.58 12.96
N GLN A 147 -0.05 9.29 14.05
CA GLN A 147 0.93 10.17 14.67
C GLN A 147 1.09 9.79 16.15
N LEU A 148 2.34 9.70 16.59
CA LEU A 148 2.69 9.42 17.98
C LEU A 148 3.14 10.71 18.65
N PHE A 149 2.53 11.06 19.78
CA PHE A 149 2.86 12.26 20.56
C PHE A 149 3.42 11.86 21.93
N ASP A 150 4.35 12.67 22.44
CA ASP A 150 4.89 12.54 23.79
C ASP A 150 4.19 13.56 24.69
N PRO A 151 3.36 13.13 25.66
CA PRO A 151 2.61 14.04 26.52
C PRO A 151 3.51 14.85 27.47
N THR A 152 4.79 14.47 27.63
CA THR A 152 5.73 15.17 28.50
C THR A 152 6.36 16.39 27.82
N ARG A 153 6.21 16.53 26.51
CA ARG A 153 6.77 17.66 25.75
C ARG A 153 5.83 18.86 25.80
N SER A 154 6.42 20.04 25.93
CA SER A 154 5.68 21.32 25.92
C SER A 154 5.09 21.65 24.55
N GLU A 155 5.74 21.18 23.47
CA GLU A 155 5.28 21.39 22.11
C GLU A 155 4.55 20.15 21.60
N ILE A 156 3.34 20.35 21.04
CA ILE A 156 2.53 19.30 20.42
C ILE A 156 3.07 19.03 19.01
N ILE A 157 4.19 18.32 18.95
CA ILE A 157 4.83 17.90 17.70
C ILE A 157 4.90 16.37 17.70
N PRO A 158 4.48 15.71 16.61
CA PRO A 158 4.54 14.26 16.54
C PRO A 158 6.00 13.78 16.58
N LEU A 159 6.28 12.78 17.43
CA LEU A 159 7.54 12.05 17.44
C LEU A 159 7.78 11.35 16.10
N PHE A 160 6.72 10.73 15.58
CA PHE A 160 6.69 10.06 14.28
C PHE A 160 5.31 10.22 13.64
N SER A 161 5.29 10.22 12.31
CA SER A 161 4.08 10.26 11.49
C SER A 161 4.19 9.20 10.40
N TYR A 162 3.24 8.28 10.34
CA TYR A 162 3.22 7.19 9.37
C TYR A 162 1.88 7.13 8.64
N GLN A 163 1.91 6.66 7.40
CA GLN A 163 0.75 6.36 6.58
C GLN A 163 0.65 4.86 6.37
N CYS A 164 -0.43 4.24 6.87
CA CYS A 164 -0.70 2.83 6.69
C CYS A 164 -1.89 2.60 5.76
N LEU A 165 -1.79 1.57 4.90
CA LEU A 165 -2.88 1.15 4.02
C LEU A 165 -3.89 0.26 4.74
N ASN A 166 -3.40 -0.65 5.59
CA ASN A 166 -4.25 -1.61 6.29
C ASN A 166 -4.67 -1.08 7.66
N GLU A 167 -3.78 -1.17 8.66
CA GLU A 167 -4.13 -0.81 10.04
C GLU A 167 -2.96 -0.23 10.84
N LEU A 168 -3.33 0.45 11.94
CA LEU A 168 -2.51 0.69 13.10
C LEU A 168 -2.90 -0.31 14.19
N LEU A 169 -1.92 -1.04 14.70
CA LEU A 169 -2.07 -1.94 15.85
C LEU A 169 -1.42 -1.30 17.07
N ILE A 170 -2.18 -1.14 18.15
CA ILE A 170 -1.65 -0.87 19.49
C ILE A 170 -1.85 -2.16 20.28
N SER A 171 -0.76 -2.87 20.55
CA SER A 171 -0.78 -4.11 21.33
C SER A 171 0.02 -3.98 22.62
N ARG A 172 -0.25 -4.87 23.57
CA ARG A 172 0.56 -4.96 24.78
C ARG A 172 1.99 -5.38 24.42
N ALA A 173 2.97 -4.90 25.18
CA ALA A 173 4.32 -5.44 25.10
C ALA A 173 4.28 -6.96 25.36
N SER A 174 5.02 -7.73 24.56
CA SER A 174 5.01 -9.20 24.57
C SER A 174 5.31 -9.80 25.95
N GLU A 175 6.06 -9.08 26.78
CA GLU A 175 6.47 -9.51 28.12
C GLU A 175 5.53 -9.04 29.24
N SER A 176 4.52 -8.19 28.94
CA SER A 176 3.58 -7.71 29.94
C SER A 176 2.44 -8.72 30.15
N PRO A 177 2.21 -9.19 31.39
CA PRO A 177 1.04 -10.01 31.72
C PRO A 177 -0.24 -9.16 31.86
N ASN A 178 -0.12 -7.84 31.89
CA ASN A 178 -1.24 -6.92 32.11
C ASN A 178 -1.90 -6.52 30.79
N LEU A 179 -3.23 -6.38 30.84
CA LEU A 179 -4.03 -5.79 29.76
C LEU A 179 -3.68 -4.31 29.60
N ASN A 180 -3.77 -3.81 28.36
CA ASN A 180 -3.70 -2.38 28.11
C ASN A 180 -4.96 -1.72 28.65
N LYS A 181 -4.79 -0.54 29.26
CA LYS A 181 -5.88 0.36 29.61
C LYS A 181 -5.73 1.60 28.74
N LEU A 182 -6.61 1.73 27.76
CA LEU A 182 -6.55 2.81 26.77
C LEU A 182 -7.80 3.67 26.89
N GLU A 183 -7.62 4.98 26.92
CA GLU A 183 -8.71 5.92 26.69
C GLU A 183 -8.85 6.12 25.17
N PHE A 184 -10.03 5.86 24.64
CA PHE A 184 -10.31 5.99 23.21
C PHE A 184 -11.19 7.21 22.97
N TYR A 185 -10.65 8.18 22.23
CA TYR A 185 -11.33 9.42 21.88
C TYR A 185 -11.68 9.43 20.39
N VAL A 186 -12.84 10.02 20.07
CA VAL A 186 -13.28 10.32 18.71
C VAL A 186 -13.69 11.78 18.68
N ASP A 187 -13.13 12.56 17.76
CA ASP A 187 -13.39 14.00 17.64
C ASP A 187 -13.26 14.75 18.99
N ASP A 188 -12.19 14.45 19.75
CA ASP A 188 -11.87 14.97 21.08
C ASP A 188 -12.86 14.60 22.21
N GLU A 189 -13.85 13.74 21.93
CA GLU A 189 -14.77 13.21 22.93
C GLU A 189 -14.38 11.79 23.37
N LEU A 190 -14.38 11.54 24.70
CA LEU A 190 -14.11 10.21 25.24
C LEU A 190 -15.22 9.25 24.82
N ALA A 191 -14.93 8.36 23.88
CA ALA A 191 -15.87 7.39 23.38
C ALA A 191 -15.99 6.19 24.33
N THR A 192 -14.86 5.62 24.75
CA THR A 192 -14.85 4.50 25.72
C THR A 192 -13.47 4.29 26.36
N LEU A 193 -13.45 3.47 27.42
CA LEU A 193 -12.25 2.92 28.02
C LEU A 193 -12.08 1.48 27.54
N ILE A 194 -10.90 1.15 27.03
CA ILE A 194 -10.60 -0.17 26.48
C ILE A 194 -9.65 -0.90 27.41
N GLN A 195 -10.09 -2.06 27.89
CA GLN A 195 -9.27 -3.01 28.62
C GLN A 195 -9.14 -4.29 27.78
N ALA A 196 -8.00 -4.44 27.09
CA ALA A 196 -7.83 -5.46 26.05
C ALA A 196 -6.35 -5.82 25.83
N ASP A 197 -6.08 -6.90 25.09
CA ASP A 197 -4.72 -7.21 24.61
C ASP A 197 -4.20 -6.11 23.67
N GLY A 198 -5.11 -5.44 22.96
CA GLY A 198 -4.80 -4.35 22.06
C GLY A 198 -6.02 -3.80 21.35
N ILE A 199 -5.78 -2.86 20.43
CA ILE A 199 -6.77 -2.26 19.55
C ILE A 199 -6.19 -2.14 18.14
N ILE A 200 -7.01 -2.45 17.14
CA ILE A 200 -6.72 -2.28 15.72
C ILE A 200 -7.57 -1.11 15.21
N ILE A 201 -6.92 -0.12 14.62
CA ILE A 201 -7.55 0.97 13.87
C ILE A 201 -7.27 0.72 12.40
N SER A 202 -8.29 0.34 11.64
CA SER A 202 -8.13 -0.18 10.29
C SER A 202 -8.84 0.70 9.25
N SER A 203 -8.23 0.85 8.09
CA SER A 203 -8.91 1.41 6.92
C SER A 203 -9.96 0.42 6.39
N PRO A 204 -10.85 0.84 5.47
CA PRO A 204 -11.72 -0.10 4.78
C PRO A 204 -10.95 -1.21 4.06
N THR A 205 -9.75 -0.91 3.56
CA THR A 205 -8.86 -1.89 2.90
C THR A 205 -8.29 -2.89 3.91
N GLY A 206 -7.87 -2.44 5.09
CA GLY A 206 -7.37 -3.31 6.15
C GLY A 206 -8.45 -4.10 6.87
N SER A 207 -9.74 -3.80 6.64
CA SER A 207 -10.86 -4.49 7.29
C SER A 207 -10.87 -6.00 7.02
N THR A 208 -10.25 -6.46 5.94
CA THR A 208 -10.08 -7.88 5.58
C THR A 208 -8.73 -8.47 6.00
N ALA A 209 -7.85 -7.66 6.61
CA ALA A 209 -6.54 -8.08 7.10
C ALA A 209 -6.63 -8.46 8.59
N TYR A 210 -5.77 -7.90 9.45
CA TYR A 210 -5.71 -8.35 10.84
C TYR A 210 -7.00 -8.02 11.62
N SER A 211 -7.68 -6.92 11.25
CA SER A 211 -8.99 -6.56 11.80
C SER A 211 -10.00 -7.71 11.67
N LEU A 212 -10.06 -8.38 10.52
CA LEU A 212 -10.97 -9.50 10.30
C LEU A 212 -10.64 -10.69 11.20
N SER A 213 -9.35 -11.00 11.35
CA SER A 213 -8.89 -12.08 12.24
C SER A 213 -9.23 -11.82 13.71
N ALA A 214 -9.31 -10.54 14.11
CA ALA A 214 -9.72 -10.13 15.46
C ALA A 214 -11.25 -10.02 15.63
N GLY A 215 -12.05 -10.40 14.62
CA GLY A 215 -13.52 -10.37 14.67
C GLY A 215 -14.14 -9.06 14.16
N GLY A 216 -13.35 -8.19 13.52
CA GLY A 216 -13.83 -6.98 12.86
C GLY A 216 -14.72 -7.27 11.65
N THR A 217 -15.47 -6.26 11.20
CA THR A 217 -16.37 -6.37 10.05
C THR A 217 -15.64 -6.04 8.75
N MET A 218 -15.91 -6.81 7.69
CA MET A 218 -15.44 -6.48 6.33
C MET A 218 -16.16 -5.23 5.81
N MET A 219 -15.39 -4.24 5.41
CA MET A 219 -15.87 -2.98 4.86
C MET A 219 -15.40 -2.83 3.41
N PRO A 220 -16.29 -2.57 2.43
CA PRO A 220 -15.87 -2.31 1.06
C PRO A 220 -14.94 -1.10 0.98
N PRO A 221 -13.86 -1.13 0.16
CA PRO A 221 -12.88 -0.04 0.09
C PRO A 221 -13.45 1.35 -0.23
N GLN A 222 -14.66 1.40 -0.80
CA GLN A 222 -15.32 2.64 -1.22
C GLN A 222 -16.17 3.30 -0.12
N VAL A 223 -16.42 2.59 0.97
CA VAL A 223 -17.15 3.16 2.12
C VAL A 223 -16.17 4.05 2.89
N PRO A 224 -16.42 5.37 3.02
CA PRO A 224 -15.59 6.21 3.87
C PRO A 224 -15.83 5.83 5.33
N GLY A 225 -14.79 5.36 6.00
CA GLY A 225 -14.88 4.95 7.39
C GLY A 225 -13.56 4.43 7.94
N ILE A 226 -13.52 4.25 9.25
CA ILE A 226 -12.44 3.61 9.99
C ILE A 226 -13.09 2.47 10.79
N VAL A 227 -12.48 1.29 10.76
CA VAL A 227 -12.93 0.13 11.54
C VAL A 227 -12.08 0.05 12.80
N VAL A 228 -12.72 0.04 13.95
CA VAL A 228 -12.06 -0.10 15.26
C VAL A 228 -12.37 -1.48 15.81
N THR A 229 -11.34 -2.29 16.01
CA THR A 229 -11.48 -3.69 16.46
C THR A 229 -10.61 -3.91 17.69
N PRO A 230 -11.19 -4.06 18.91
CA PRO A 230 -10.44 -4.46 20.08
C PRO A 230 -9.98 -5.92 19.97
N ILE A 231 -8.78 -6.22 20.46
CA ILE A 231 -8.23 -7.59 20.50
C ILE A 231 -8.45 -8.17 21.88
N CYS A 232 -9.24 -9.25 21.96
CA CYS A 232 -9.55 -9.94 23.22
C CYS A 232 -9.98 -8.97 24.35
N PRO A 233 -11.00 -8.11 24.14
CA PRO A 233 -11.47 -7.19 25.17
C PRO A 233 -12.09 -7.94 26.36
N GLN A 234 -11.95 -7.37 27.55
CA GLN A 234 -12.58 -7.84 28.78
C GLN A 234 -14.04 -7.36 28.91
#